data_AF-A0A0V1Q2M7-F1
#
_entry.id   AF-A0A0V1Q2M7-F1
#
_cell.length_a   1.000
_cell.length_b   1.000
_cell.length_c   1.000
_cell.angle_alpha   90.00
_cell.angle_beta   90.00
_cell.angle_gamma   90.00
#
_symmetry.space_group_name_H-M   'P 1'
#
loop_
_entity.id
_entity.type
_entity.pdbx_description
1 polymer ?
#
loop_
_entity_poly.entity_id
_entity_poly.type
_entity_poly.pdbx_seq_one_letter_code
_entity_poly.pdbx_strand_id
1 'polypeptide(L)'
;MVLITNKQQDLIDEVIANHLKNYDKIAQQYLKIRQDILELSTTISQEITKEGLVSDSNKFKIQQLQYDFDKACEIYKIHLKNINLNLDIKKNLQPLYIEELNLQYDTLLSRKTDLESEIDTLKNVQKPLLDKMRLLLKSFENGLNSRTAKRMNRIVSEGINEPDENSKDIDIQSLIFHSNDMKTLFSDVDSKLNQLKNLSNENTNNEDDPNSVIDINQPKNITRYIDEHLRNGRTFHLLEEDKYIYDVSKSATVDTATSLTSVHEYDKMIENLIVNIKDVIEHGAESKERWSINARKLDIIKETLSKFDDSMDISDDEMES
;
A
#
# COMPACT_ATOMS: atom_id res chain seq x y z
N MET A 1 -9.45 -36.17 -57.28
CA MET A 1 -9.73 -35.07 -56.32
C MET A 1 -8.76 -33.95 -56.62
N VAL A 2 -9.23 -32.85 -57.18
CA VAL A 2 -8.36 -31.70 -57.49
C VAL A 2 -8.21 -30.88 -56.21
N LEU A 3 -6.99 -30.81 -55.67
CA LEU A 3 -6.65 -29.88 -54.59
C LEU A 3 -6.64 -28.46 -55.19
N ILE A 4 -7.77 -27.78 -55.06
CA ILE A 4 -7.86 -26.34 -55.29
C ILE A 4 -7.03 -25.68 -54.18
N THR A 5 -6.02 -24.90 -54.57
CA THR A 5 -5.19 -24.17 -53.59
C THR A 5 -6.04 -23.10 -52.88
N ASN A 6 -5.77 -22.78 -51.62
CA ASN A 6 -6.58 -21.78 -50.86
C ASN A 6 -6.74 -20.45 -51.62
N LYS A 7 -5.71 -19.99 -52.34
CA LYS A 7 -5.80 -18.78 -53.18
C LYS A 7 -6.80 -18.90 -54.34
N GLN A 8 -6.92 -20.08 -54.93
CA GLN A 8 -7.91 -20.33 -55.98
C GLN A 8 -9.32 -20.41 -55.40
N GLN A 9 -9.47 -20.96 -54.19
CA GLN A 9 -10.75 -20.97 -53.49
C GLN A 9 -11.21 -19.55 -53.15
N ASP A 10 -10.32 -18.70 -52.62
CA ASP A 10 -10.63 -17.29 -52.32
C ASP A 10 -11.07 -16.52 -53.58
N LEU A 11 -10.38 -16.75 -54.71
CA LEU A 11 -10.70 -16.11 -55.98
C LEU A 11 -12.04 -16.61 -56.54
N ILE A 12 -12.32 -17.91 -56.39
CA ILE A 12 -13.62 -18.49 -56.74
C ILE A 12 -14.73 -17.88 -55.88
N ASP A 13 -14.53 -17.77 -54.57
CA ASP A 13 -15.51 -17.22 -53.64
C ASP A 13 -15.75 -15.73 -53.91
N GLU A 14 -14.71 -14.96 -54.24
CA GLU A 14 -14.84 -13.56 -54.65
C GLU A 14 -15.61 -13.42 -55.97
N VAL A 15 -15.32 -14.26 -56.97
CA VAL A 15 -16.03 -14.27 -58.25
C VAL A 15 -17.49 -14.68 -58.07
N ILE A 16 -17.78 -15.68 -57.23
CA ILE A 16 -19.14 -16.11 -56.91
C ILE A 16 -19.89 -15.00 -56.17
N ALA A 17 -19.28 -14.37 -55.17
CA ALA A 17 -19.88 -13.27 -54.42
C ALA A 17 -20.16 -12.06 -55.32
N ASN A 18 -19.22 -11.71 -56.20
CA ASN A 18 -19.38 -10.62 -57.15
C ASN A 18 -20.47 -10.95 -58.19
N HIS A 19 -20.49 -12.19 -58.70
CA HIS A 19 -21.53 -12.65 -59.60
C HIS A 19 -22.89 -12.60 -58.90
N LEU A 20 -23.05 -13.09 -57.67
CA LEU A 20 -24.30 -13.03 -56.92
C LEU A 20 -24.76 -11.59 -56.68
N LYS A 21 -23.83 -10.69 -56.37
CA LYS A 21 -24.12 -9.27 -56.11
C LYS A 21 -24.54 -8.51 -57.36
N ASN A 22 -23.93 -8.82 -58.50
CA ASN A 22 -24.15 -8.12 -59.77
C ASN A 22 -24.95 -8.95 -60.79
N TYR A 23 -25.62 -10.02 -60.34
CA TYR A 23 -26.40 -10.87 -61.23
C TYR A 23 -27.66 -10.15 -61.70
N ASP A 24 -27.59 -9.55 -62.87
CA ASP A 24 -28.75 -9.01 -63.58
C ASP A 24 -28.95 -9.71 -64.91
N LYS A 25 -29.79 -10.75 -64.87
CA LYS A 25 -30.13 -11.55 -66.06
C LYS A 25 -30.83 -10.72 -67.15
N ILE A 26 -31.61 -9.70 -66.78
CA ILE A 26 -32.37 -8.89 -67.74
C ILE A 26 -31.41 -7.93 -68.44
N ALA A 27 -30.50 -7.29 -67.71
CA ALA A 27 -29.43 -6.50 -68.31
C ALA A 27 -28.51 -7.34 -69.20
N GLN A 28 -28.18 -8.57 -68.80
CA GLN A 28 -27.40 -9.50 -69.62
C GLN A 28 -28.12 -9.88 -70.93
N GLN A 29 -29.44 -10.12 -70.88
CA GLN A 29 -30.23 -10.38 -72.09
C GLN A 29 -30.24 -9.19 -73.04
N TYR A 30 -30.39 -7.97 -72.52
CA TYR A 30 -30.31 -6.76 -73.32
C TYR A 30 -28.92 -6.58 -73.96
N LEU A 31 -27.84 -6.80 -73.20
CA LEU A 31 -26.47 -6.73 -73.69
C LEU A 31 -26.20 -7.78 -74.78
N LYS A 32 -26.73 -9.00 -74.61
CA LYS A 32 -26.62 -10.06 -75.61
C LYS A 32 -27.27 -9.66 -76.93
N ILE A 33 -28.49 -9.12 -76.89
CA ILE A 33 -29.18 -8.62 -78.10
C ILE A 33 -28.36 -7.52 -78.78
N ARG A 34 -27.74 -6.62 -77.99
CA ARG A 34 -26.85 -5.59 -78.53
C ARG A 34 -25.62 -6.17 -79.23
N GLN A 35 -25.04 -7.23 -78.68
CA GLN A 35 -23.95 -7.96 -79.31
C GLN A 35 -24.40 -8.64 -80.60
N ASP A 36 -25.54 -9.33 -80.58
CA ASP A 36 -26.11 -10.01 -81.75
C ASP A 36 -26.41 -9.01 -82.90
N ILE A 37 -26.90 -7.81 -82.57
CA ILE A 37 -27.09 -6.71 -83.54
C ILE A 37 -25.75 -6.25 -84.12
N LEU A 38 -24.72 -6.09 -83.28
CA LEU A 38 -23.40 -5.67 -83.73
C LEU A 38 -22.77 -6.72 -84.65
N GLU A 39 -22.81 -8.00 -84.28
CA GLU A 39 -22.34 -9.10 -85.12
C GLU A 39 -23.07 -9.10 -86.47
N LEU A 40 -24.41 -8.99 -86.47
CA LEU A 40 -25.18 -8.93 -87.71
C LEU A 40 -24.83 -7.69 -88.57
N SER A 41 -24.58 -6.54 -87.94
CA SER A 41 -24.16 -5.33 -88.66
C SER A 41 -22.80 -5.52 -89.36
N THR A 42 -21.88 -6.25 -88.72
CA THR A 42 -20.57 -6.52 -89.28
C THR A 42 -20.64 -7.49 -90.44
N THR A 43 -21.49 -8.53 -90.35
CA THR A 43 -21.69 -9.48 -91.44
C THR A 43 -22.37 -8.82 -92.64
N ILE A 44 -23.40 -7.99 -92.41
CA ILE A 44 -24.05 -7.22 -93.48
C ILE A 44 -23.07 -6.28 -94.15
N SER A 45 -22.21 -5.58 -93.38
CA SER A 45 -21.20 -4.69 -93.95
C SER A 45 -20.19 -5.44 -94.82
N GLN A 46 -19.82 -6.66 -94.43
CA GLN A 46 -18.94 -7.53 -95.22
C GLN A 46 -19.62 -8.07 -96.49
N GLU A 47 -20.91 -8.40 -96.44
CA GLU A 47 -21.69 -8.82 -97.61
C GLU A 47 -21.86 -7.68 -98.62
N ILE A 48 -22.21 -6.48 -98.15
CA ILE A 48 -22.35 -5.31 -99.02
C ILE A 48 -21.03 -4.97 -99.72
N THR A 49 -19.89 -5.08 -99.01
CA THR A 49 -18.57 -4.80 -99.60
C THR A 49 -18.09 -5.87 -100.59
N LYS A 50 -18.57 -7.12 -100.49
CA LYS A 50 -18.15 -8.23 -101.39
C LYS A 50 -19.12 -8.47 -102.55
N GLU A 51 -20.42 -8.40 -102.30
CA GLU A 51 -21.48 -8.85 -103.24
C GLU A 51 -22.44 -7.72 -103.64
N GLY A 52 -22.38 -6.55 -102.97
CA GLY A 52 -23.21 -5.39 -103.29
C GLY A 52 -24.70 -5.53 -102.93
N LEU A 53 -25.13 -6.68 -102.42
CA LEU A 53 -26.50 -7.01 -102.04
C LEU A 53 -26.52 -7.71 -100.68
N VAL A 54 -27.58 -7.50 -99.90
CA VAL A 54 -27.77 -8.16 -98.59
C VAL A 54 -28.58 -9.43 -98.76
N SER A 55 -28.10 -10.53 -98.19
CA SER A 55 -28.78 -11.84 -98.21
C SER A 55 -30.18 -11.77 -97.56
N ASP A 56 -31.16 -12.47 -98.15
CA ASP A 56 -32.54 -12.52 -97.61
C ASP A 56 -32.60 -13.18 -96.22
N SER A 57 -31.64 -14.07 -95.91
CA SER A 57 -31.48 -14.63 -94.56
C SER A 57 -31.14 -13.56 -93.52
N ASN A 58 -30.26 -12.63 -93.87
CA ASN A 58 -29.90 -11.52 -92.98
C ASN A 58 -31.06 -10.53 -92.83
N LYS A 59 -31.83 -10.26 -93.88
CA LYS A 59 -33.04 -9.43 -93.79
C LYS A 59 -34.08 -10.00 -92.83
N PHE A 60 -34.32 -11.32 -92.88
CA PHE A 60 -35.19 -12.00 -91.91
C PHE A 60 -34.65 -11.87 -90.48
N LYS A 61 -33.34 -12.04 -90.31
CA LYS A 61 -32.67 -11.93 -89.00
C LYS A 61 -32.71 -10.52 -88.42
N ILE A 62 -32.69 -9.48 -89.26
CA ILE A 62 -32.94 -8.09 -88.84
C ILE A 62 -34.34 -7.96 -88.24
N GLN A 63 -35.37 -8.46 -88.93
CA GLN A 63 -36.76 -8.37 -88.44
C GLN A 63 -36.95 -9.15 -87.13
N GLN A 64 -36.32 -10.32 -87.01
CA GLN A 64 -36.33 -11.10 -85.78
C GLN A 64 -35.66 -10.34 -84.62
N LEU A 65 -34.46 -9.81 -84.84
CA LEU A 65 -33.74 -9.04 -83.81
C LEU A 65 -34.47 -7.75 -83.44
N GLN A 66 -35.20 -7.14 -84.37
CA GLN A 66 -36.02 -5.96 -84.09
C GLN A 66 -37.15 -6.29 -83.12
N TYR A 67 -37.88 -7.39 -83.36
CA TYR A 67 -38.91 -7.86 -82.43
C TYR A 67 -38.32 -8.23 -81.06
N ASP A 68 -37.21 -8.96 -81.04
CA ASP A 68 -36.55 -9.37 -79.79
C ASP A 68 -36.01 -8.16 -79.01
N PHE A 69 -35.51 -7.13 -79.72
CA PHE A 69 -35.08 -5.87 -79.13
C PHE A 69 -36.23 -5.08 -78.50
N ASP A 70 -37.36 -4.94 -79.21
CA ASP A 70 -38.54 -4.23 -78.69
C ASP A 70 -39.07 -4.92 -77.43
N LYS A 71 -39.13 -6.26 -77.45
CA LYS A 71 -39.50 -7.08 -76.30
C LYS A 71 -38.53 -6.87 -75.13
N ALA A 72 -37.22 -6.92 -75.37
CA ALA A 72 -36.22 -6.73 -74.33
C ALA A 72 -36.24 -5.31 -73.75
N CYS A 73 -36.49 -4.29 -74.58
CA CYS A 73 -36.64 -2.91 -74.15
C CYS A 73 -37.81 -2.74 -73.18
N GLU A 74 -38.98 -3.32 -73.48
CA GLU A 74 -40.13 -3.25 -72.58
C GLU A 74 -39.88 -3.99 -71.26
N ILE A 75 -39.29 -5.19 -71.31
CA ILE A 75 -38.93 -5.94 -70.11
C ILE A 75 -37.91 -5.14 -69.27
N TYR A 76 -36.92 -4.51 -69.90
CA TYR A 76 -35.91 -3.71 -69.21
C TYR A 76 -36.51 -2.44 -68.58
N LYS A 77 -37.46 -1.78 -69.25
CA LYS A 77 -38.20 -0.64 -68.66
C LYS A 77 -38.97 -1.06 -67.41
N ILE A 78 -39.64 -2.22 -67.44
CA ILE A 78 -40.35 -2.77 -66.28
C ILE A 78 -39.36 -3.08 -65.16
N HIS A 79 -38.23 -3.70 -65.48
CA HIS A 79 -37.17 -4.00 -64.52
C HIS A 79 -36.62 -2.74 -63.83
N LEU A 80 -36.33 -1.68 -64.59
CA LEU A 80 -35.90 -0.39 -64.02
C LEU A 80 -36.95 0.21 -63.08
N LYS A 81 -38.24 0.14 -63.44
CA LYS A 81 -39.33 0.57 -62.55
C LYS A 81 -39.34 -0.24 -61.26
N ASN A 82 -39.16 -1.56 -61.34
CA ASN A 82 -39.12 -2.44 -60.17
C ASN A 82 -37.90 -2.16 -59.28
N ILE A 83 -36.73 -1.91 -59.87
CA ILE A 83 -35.54 -1.50 -59.11
C ILE A 83 -35.80 -0.19 -58.38
N ASN A 84 -36.37 0.82 -59.06
CA ASN A 84 -36.69 2.09 -58.42
C ASN A 84 -37.69 1.92 -57.27
N LEU A 85 -38.75 1.14 -57.47
CA LEU A 85 -39.70 0.79 -56.41
C LEU A 85 -39.01 0.11 -55.22
N ASN A 86 -38.13 -0.86 -55.48
CA ASN A 86 -37.38 -1.55 -54.42
C ASN A 86 -36.42 -0.61 -53.67
N LEU A 87 -35.80 0.35 -54.37
CA LEU A 87 -34.97 1.37 -53.75
C LEU A 87 -35.80 2.31 -52.88
N ASP A 88 -36.98 2.72 -53.34
CA ASP A 88 -37.90 3.56 -52.56
C ASP A 88 -38.45 2.82 -51.35
N ILE A 89 -38.81 1.54 -51.49
CA ILE A 89 -39.21 0.68 -50.38
C ILE A 89 -38.08 0.56 -49.36
N LYS A 90 -36.83 0.32 -49.79
CA LYS A 90 -35.68 0.26 -48.86
C LYS A 90 -35.37 1.59 -48.16
N LYS A 91 -35.63 2.72 -48.81
CA LYS A 91 -35.45 4.05 -48.20
C LYS A 91 -36.53 4.36 -47.17
N ASN A 92 -37.78 3.99 -47.45
CA ASN A 92 -38.93 4.42 -46.67
C ASN A 92 -39.39 3.39 -45.63
N LEU A 93 -39.13 2.10 -45.84
CA LEU A 93 -39.33 1.05 -44.84
C LEU A 93 -38.00 0.65 -44.23
N GLN A 94 -37.72 1.14 -43.02
CA GLN A 94 -36.79 0.44 -42.15
C GLN A 94 -37.40 -0.94 -41.80
N PRO A 95 -36.64 -2.04 -41.92
CA PRO A 95 -37.11 -3.35 -41.51
C PRO A 95 -37.47 -3.34 -40.02
N LEU A 96 -38.66 -3.84 -39.66
CA LEU A 96 -39.14 -3.93 -38.27
C LEU A 96 -38.12 -4.61 -37.33
N TYR A 97 -37.37 -5.58 -37.85
CA TYR A 97 -36.37 -6.30 -37.06
C TYR A 97 -35.22 -5.39 -36.60
N ILE A 98 -34.90 -4.31 -37.32
CA ILE A 98 -33.82 -3.39 -36.94
C ILE A 98 -34.24 -2.55 -35.73
N GLU A 99 -35.51 -2.15 -35.68
CA GLU A 99 -36.06 -1.42 -34.54
C GLU A 99 -36.09 -2.31 -33.29
N GLU A 100 -36.52 -3.56 -33.42
CA GLU A 100 -36.46 -4.55 -32.35
C GLU A 100 -35.01 -4.83 -31.90
N LEU A 101 -34.07 -4.94 -32.85
CA LEU A 101 -32.66 -5.15 -32.55
C LEU A 101 -32.05 -3.97 -31.80
N ASN A 102 -32.41 -2.73 -32.15
CA ASN A 102 -31.95 -1.54 -31.45
C ASN A 102 -32.49 -1.51 -30.01
N LEU A 103 -33.76 -1.88 -29.81
CA LEU A 103 -34.35 -1.96 -28.48
C LEU A 103 -33.66 -3.05 -27.64
N GLN A 104 -33.38 -4.23 -28.23
CA GLN A 104 -32.60 -5.27 -27.56
C GLN A 104 -31.16 -4.82 -27.25
N TYR A 105 -30.54 -4.06 -28.15
CA TYR A 105 -29.22 -3.49 -27.93
C TYR A 105 -29.21 -2.52 -26.76
N ASP A 106 -30.18 -1.60 -26.69
CA ASP A 106 -30.27 -0.62 -25.60
C ASP A 106 -30.54 -1.28 -24.25
N THR A 107 -31.37 -2.33 -24.22
CA THR A 107 -31.61 -3.10 -22.98
C THR A 107 -30.38 -3.91 -22.53
N LEU A 108 -29.59 -4.43 -23.48
CA LEU A 108 -28.31 -5.07 -23.16
C LEU A 108 -27.27 -4.06 -22.68
N LEU A 109 -27.27 -2.85 -23.25
CA LEU A 109 -26.38 -1.78 -22.84
C LEU A 109 -26.67 -1.32 -21.42
N SER A 110 -27.94 -1.09 -21.06
CA SER A 110 -28.31 -0.73 -19.69
C SER A 110 -27.97 -1.82 -18.68
N ARG A 111 -28.24 -3.09 -19.02
CA ARG A 111 -27.84 -4.22 -18.17
C ARG A 111 -26.34 -4.31 -17.97
N LYS A 112 -25.55 -4.01 -19.01
CA LYS A 112 -24.09 -3.97 -18.92
C LYS A 112 -23.64 -2.87 -17.95
N THR A 113 -24.20 -1.66 -18.05
CA THR A 113 -23.83 -0.57 -17.14
C THR A 113 -24.20 -0.87 -15.69
N ASP A 114 -25.33 -1.52 -15.45
CA ASP A 114 -25.75 -1.93 -14.10
C ASP A 114 -24.75 -2.95 -13.51
N LEU A 115 -24.36 -3.96 -14.28
CA LEU A 115 -23.37 -4.96 -13.85
C LEU A 115 -21.98 -4.36 -13.61
N GLU A 116 -21.54 -3.42 -14.44
CA GLU A 116 -20.29 -2.70 -14.22
C GLU A 116 -20.32 -1.92 -12.89
N SER A 117 -21.45 -1.27 -12.59
CA SER A 117 -21.63 -0.59 -11.30
C SER A 117 -21.61 -1.57 -10.11
N GLU A 118 -22.24 -2.73 -10.24
CA GLU A 118 -22.25 -3.77 -9.21
C GLU A 118 -20.83 -4.32 -8.96
N ILE A 119 -20.07 -4.58 -10.02
CA ILE A 119 -18.66 -5.01 -9.93
C ILE A 119 -17.82 -3.96 -9.20
N ASP A 120 -18.03 -2.68 -9.46
CA ASP A 120 -17.33 -1.61 -8.74
C ASP A 120 -17.68 -1.58 -7.26
N THR A 121 -18.95 -1.81 -6.88
CA THR A 121 -19.33 -1.94 -5.46
C THR A 121 -18.67 -3.14 -4.78
N LEU A 122 -18.61 -4.28 -5.46
CA LEU A 122 -17.95 -5.50 -4.98
C LEU A 122 -16.46 -5.25 -4.73
N LYS A 123 -15.79 -4.58 -5.68
CA LYS A 123 -14.36 -4.32 -5.63
C LYS A 123 -13.97 -3.28 -4.58
N ASN A 124 -14.74 -2.19 -4.48
CA ASN A 124 -14.35 -1.03 -3.67
C ASN A 124 -14.94 -1.04 -2.25
N VAL A 125 -16.04 -1.77 -2.02
CA VAL A 125 -16.68 -1.83 -0.70
C VAL A 125 -16.54 -3.21 -0.07
N GLN A 126 -17.00 -4.25 -0.77
CA GLN A 126 -17.14 -5.58 -0.17
C GLN A 126 -15.79 -6.28 0.01
N LYS A 127 -14.90 -6.20 -0.99
CA LYS A 127 -13.55 -6.77 -0.90
C LYS A 127 -12.72 -6.18 0.26
N PRO A 128 -12.57 -4.85 0.41
CA PRO A 128 -11.80 -4.31 1.53
C PRO A 128 -12.46 -4.60 2.89
N LEU A 129 -13.79 -4.71 2.96
CA LEU A 129 -14.46 -5.16 4.18
C LEU A 129 -14.06 -6.60 4.55
N LEU A 130 -14.06 -7.51 3.57
CA LEU A 130 -13.66 -8.89 3.77
C LEU A 130 -12.18 -9.00 4.16
N ASP A 131 -11.31 -8.18 3.56
CA ASP A 131 -9.90 -8.11 3.93
C ASP A 131 -9.71 -7.62 5.38
N LYS A 132 -10.50 -6.61 5.82
CA LYS A 132 -10.52 -6.18 7.23
C LYS A 132 -10.99 -7.30 8.17
N MET A 133 -12.07 -8.01 7.82
CA MET A 133 -12.54 -9.16 8.60
C MET A 133 -11.48 -10.26 8.68
N ARG A 134 -10.76 -10.52 7.59
CA ARG A 134 -9.67 -11.51 7.56
C ARG A 134 -8.49 -11.07 8.44
N LEU A 135 -8.14 -9.79 8.45
CA LEU A 135 -7.11 -9.25 9.33
C LEU A 135 -7.52 -9.37 10.81
N LEU A 136 -8.77 -9.06 11.15
CA LEU A 136 -9.33 -9.23 12.50
C LEU A 136 -9.35 -10.70 12.93
N LEU A 137 -9.75 -11.61 12.03
CA LEU A 137 -9.72 -13.04 12.30
C LEU A 137 -8.28 -13.51 12.56
N LYS A 138 -7.32 -13.04 11.75
CA LYS A 138 -5.91 -13.37 11.90
C LYS A 138 -5.33 -12.81 13.20
N SER A 139 -5.66 -11.58 13.59
CA SER A 139 -5.21 -11.01 14.87
C SER A 139 -5.83 -11.76 16.05
N PHE A 140 -7.09 -12.16 15.95
CA PHE A 140 -7.76 -13.00 16.95
C PHE A 140 -7.13 -14.39 17.07
N GLU A 141 -6.88 -15.08 15.96
CA GLU A 141 -6.19 -16.39 15.95
C GLU A 141 -4.78 -16.29 16.54
N ASN A 142 -4.04 -15.24 16.19
CA ASN A 142 -2.71 -14.97 16.78
C ASN A 142 -2.80 -14.73 18.30
N GLY A 143 -3.84 -14.02 18.74
CA GLY A 143 -4.13 -13.80 20.16
C GLY A 143 -4.51 -15.08 20.93
N LEU A 144 -5.14 -16.04 20.27
CA LEU A 144 -5.52 -17.33 20.87
C LEU A 144 -4.39 -18.36 20.87
N ASN A 145 -3.55 -18.41 19.83
CA ASN A 145 -2.62 -19.51 19.62
C ASN A 145 -1.23 -19.29 20.25
N SER A 146 -0.81 -18.04 20.44
CA SER A 146 0.50 -17.75 21.03
C SER A 146 0.49 -17.93 22.55
N ARG A 147 1.42 -18.74 23.10
CA ARG A 147 1.64 -18.85 24.56
C ARG A 147 1.89 -17.47 25.20
N THR A 148 2.57 -16.60 24.47
CA THR A 148 2.84 -15.21 24.82
C THR A 148 1.56 -14.40 24.89
N ALA A 149 0.66 -14.55 23.90
CA ALA A 149 -0.63 -13.86 23.89
C ALA A 149 -1.60 -14.36 24.98
N LYS A 150 -1.59 -15.65 25.32
CA LYS A 150 -2.37 -16.17 26.47
C LYS A 150 -1.89 -15.61 27.81
N ARG A 151 -0.57 -15.46 27.99
CA ARG A 151 0.01 -14.80 29.18
C ARG A 151 -0.30 -13.30 29.19
N MET A 152 -0.24 -12.65 28.03
CA MET A 152 -0.55 -11.23 27.85
C MET A 152 -2.02 -10.92 28.14
N ASN A 153 -2.95 -11.70 27.59
CA ASN A 153 -4.38 -11.56 27.85
C ASN A 153 -4.71 -11.75 29.34
N ARG A 154 -4.00 -12.63 30.05
CA ARG A 154 -4.17 -12.79 31.51
C ARG A 154 -3.79 -11.51 32.27
N ILE A 155 -2.67 -10.89 31.91
CA ILE A 155 -2.18 -9.64 32.52
C ILE A 155 -3.16 -8.48 32.26
N VAL A 156 -3.74 -8.42 31.06
CA VAL A 156 -4.73 -7.38 30.68
C VAL A 156 -6.11 -7.63 31.29
N SER A 157 -6.53 -8.90 31.40
CA SER A 157 -7.88 -9.26 31.87
C SER A 157 -8.11 -9.07 33.37
N GLU A 158 -7.08 -8.92 34.19
CA GLU A 158 -7.20 -8.68 35.63
C GLU A 158 -7.60 -7.23 36.00
N GLY A 159 -7.78 -6.34 35.01
CA GLY A 159 -8.08 -4.91 35.25
C GLY A 159 -9.08 -4.26 34.29
N ILE A 160 -10.09 -4.99 33.81
CA ILE A 160 -11.07 -4.45 32.84
C ILE A 160 -12.04 -3.48 33.55
N ASN A 161 -11.72 -2.18 33.48
CA ASN A 161 -12.73 -1.13 33.39
C ASN A 161 -12.93 -0.80 31.91
N GLU A 162 -14.15 -0.39 31.55
CA GLU A 162 -14.54 -0.05 30.17
C GLU A 162 -13.59 1.00 29.57
N PRO A 163 -13.06 0.78 28.35
CA PRO A 163 -12.13 1.71 27.72
C PRO A 163 -12.83 3.02 27.33
N ASP A 164 -12.20 4.14 27.66
CA ASP A 164 -12.66 5.48 27.26
C ASP A 164 -12.40 5.70 25.76
N GLU A 165 -13.41 6.22 25.04
CA GLU A 165 -13.53 6.24 23.57
C GLU A 165 -12.42 7.08 22.88
N ASN A 166 -11.70 7.91 23.65
CA ASN A 166 -10.60 8.75 23.19
C ASN A 166 -9.20 8.26 23.62
N SER A 167 -9.10 7.17 24.39
CA SER A 167 -7.82 6.65 24.83
C SER A 167 -7.20 5.78 23.73
N LYS A 168 -6.00 6.16 23.27
CA LYS A 168 -5.17 5.25 22.48
C LYS A 168 -4.62 4.21 23.45
N ASP A 169 -5.17 3.00 23.39
CA ASP A 169 -4.61 1.86 24.10
C ASP A 169 -3.10 1.76 23.80
N ILE A 170 -2.31 1.54 24.85
CA ILE A 170 -0.88 1.30 24.70
C ILE A 170 -0.72 -0.02 23.97
N ASP A 171 0.00 0.02 22.84
CA ASP A 171 0.36 -1.21 22.15
C ASP A 171 1.24 -2.06 23.07
N ILE A 172 0.67 -3.12 23.61
CA ILE A 172 1.32 -4.00 24.58
C ILE A 172 2.51 -4.72 23.93
N GLN A 173 2.54 -4.83 22.60
CA GLN A 173 3.72 -5.34 21.89
C GLN A 173 4.93 -4.41 22.01
N SER A 174 4.71 -3.10 22.17
CA SER A 174 5.77 -2.12 22.38
C SER A 174 6.40 -2.19 23.78
N LEU A 175 5.75 -2.88 24.74
CA LEU A 175 6.25 -3.08 26.10
C LEU A 175 7.11 -4.35 26.25
N ILE A 176 7.30 -5.10 25.15
CA ILE A 176 8.13 -6.31 25.12
C ILE A 176 9.56 -5.91 24.72
N PHE A 177 10.53 -6.26 25.55
CA PHE A 177 11.94 -6.02 25.27
C PHE A 177 12.79 -7.26 25.59
N HIS A 178 13.97 -7.35 24.98
CA HIS A 178 14.94 -8.40 25.29
C HIS A 178 15.90 -7.93 26.38
N SER A 179 16.42 -8.84 27.22
CA SER A 179 17.39 -8.47 28.26
C SER A 179 18.62 -7.78 27.68
N ASN A 180 19.06 -8.21 26.49
CA ASN A 180 20.17 -7.59 25.78
C ASN A 180 19.91 -6.13 25.43
N ASP A 181 18.69 -5.77 25.05
CA ASP A 181 18.33 -4.39 24.71
C ASP A 181 18.52 -3.48 25.93
N MET A 182 18.08 -3.92 27.12
CA MET A 182 18.31 -3.19 28.36
C MET A 182 19.79 -3.05 28.70
N LYS A 183 20.59 -4.11 28.50
CA LYS A 183 22.04 -4.04 28.73
C LYS A 183 22.72 -3.03 27.81
N THR A 184 22.28 -2.90 26.57
CA THR A 184 22.83 -1.90 25.64
C THR A 184 22.49 -0.47 26.05
N LEU A 185 21.27 -0.21 26.54
CA LEU A 185 20.84 1.13 26.98
C LEU A 185 21.68 1.67 28.14
N PHE A 186 22.15 0.80 29.04
CA PHE A 186 22.95 1.21 30.21
C PHE A 186 24.47 1.09 30.00
N SER A 187 24.93 0.64 28.83
CA SER A 187 26.36 0.47 28.55
C SER A 187 27.15 1.79 28.59
N ASP A 188 26.56 2.90 28.12
CA ASP A 188 27.18 4.23 28.20
C ASP A 188 27.30 4.72 29.65
N VAL A 189 26.29 4.44 30.48
CA VAL A 189 26.30 4.78 31.92
C VAL A 189 27.37 3.98 32.65
N ASP A 190 27.47 2.68 32.40
CA ASP A 190 28.54 1.83 32.92
C ASP A 190 29.92 2.36 32.51
N SER A 191 30.08 2.79 31.27
CA SER A 191 31.35 3.36 30.78
C SER A 191 31.72 4.65 31.50
N LYS A 192 30.75 5.56 31.72
CA LYS A 192 30.95 6.83 32.43
C LYS A 192 31.22 6.63 33.92
N LEU A 193 30.55 5.66 34.55
CA LEU A 193 30.79 5.30 35.94
C LEU A 193 32.20 4.72 36.14
N ASN A 194 32.65 3.87 35.20
CA ASN A 194 34.00 3.32 35.21
C ASN A 194 35.06 4.41 34.95
N GLN A 195 34.79 5.40 34.09
CA GLN A 195 35.68 6.54 33.88
C GLN A 195 35.81 7.41 35.15
N LEU A 196 34.70 7.69 35.85
CA LEU A 196 34.71 8.41 37.13
C LEU A 196 35.52 7.68 38.21
N LYS A 197 35.45 6.34 38.26
CA LYS A 197 36.26 5.53 39.18
C LYS A 197 37.75 5.64 38.87
N ASN A 198 38.14 5.65 37.60
CA ASN A 198 39.54 5.78 37.21
C ASN A 198 40.10 7.17 37.58
N LEU A 199 39.28 8.23 37.44
CA LEU A 199 39.62 9.59 37.87
C LEU A 199 39.71 9.75 39.40
N SER A 200 38.92 9.01 40.19
CA SER A 200 39.04 9.07 41.66
C SER A 200 40.29 8.33 42.16
N ASN A 201 40.67 7.25 41.48
CA ASN A 201 41.81 6.44 41.88
C ASN A 201 43.17 7.03 41.46
N GLU A 202 43.21 7.93 40.48
CA GLU A 202 44.44 8.66 40.12
C GLU A 202 44.87 9.71 41.16
N ASN A 203 44.00 10.10 42.10
CA ASN A 203 44.33 11.06 43.17
C ASN A 203 44.80 10.40 44.48
N THR A 204 44.97 9.08 44.52
CA THR A 204 45.53 8.35 45.69
C THR A 204 46.69 7.45 45.25
N ASN A 205 47.74 8.07 44.72
CA ASN A 205 49.08 7.48 44.71
C ASN A 205 49.88 8.07 45.87
N ASN A 206 49.43 7.83 47.11
CA ASN A 206 50.28 7.86 48.28
C ASN A 206 50.11 6.50 48.95
N GLU A 207 51.14 5.67 48.80
CA GLU A 207 51.34 4.49 49.63
C GLU A 207 51.45 4.92 51.09
N ASP A 208 51.02 4.04 52.00
CA ASP A 208 51.03 4.16 53.47
C ASP A 208 49.77 4.74 54.15
N ASP A 209 48.66 3.99 54.11
CA ASP A 209 47.74 3.91 55.27
C ASP A 209 47.02 2.54 55.33
N PRO A 210 47.32 1.65 56.31
CA PRO A 210 46.71 0.32 56.38
C PRO A 210 45.32 0.30 57.03
N ASN A 211 44.68 1.46 57.27
CA ASN A 211 43.38 1.55 57.93
C ASN A 211 42.32 2.38 57.19
N SER A 212 42.38 2.49 55.85
CA SER A 212 41.22 2.97 55.08
C SER A 212 40.20 1.85 54.87
N VAL A 213 39.52 1.41 55.93
CA VAL A 213 38.22 0.74 55.79
C VAL A 213 37.20 1.80 55.39
N ILE A 214 37.27 2.17 54.12
CA ILE A 214 36.24 2.93 53.45
C ILE A 214 35.41 1.90 52.70
N ASP A 215 34.51 1.23 53.43
CA ASP A 215 33.34 0.56 52.88
C ASP A 215 32.38 1.64 52.33
N ILE A 216 32.82 2.40 51.32
CA ILE A 216 31.91 3.17 50.49
C ILE A 216 31.41 2.20 49.44
N ASN A 217 30.22 1.66 49.71
CA ASN A 217 29.28 1.07 48.76
C ASN A 217 29.85 0.94 47.34
N GLN A 218 30.44 -0.22 47.04
CA GLN A 218 30.82 -0.56 45.68
C GLN A 218 29.63 -0.23 44.75
N PRO A 219 29.83 0.54 43.67
CA PRO A 219 28.77 0.71 42.69
C PRO A 219 28.39 -0.67 42.20
N LYS A 220 27.18 -1.13 42.56
CA LYS A 220 26.63 -2.41 42.12
C LYS A 220 26.77 -2.46 40.60
N ASN A 221 27.51 -3.45 40.11
CA ASN A 221 27.66 -3.70 38.67
C ASN A 221 26.26 -3.64 38.03
N ILE A 222 26.02 -2.63 37.18
CA ILE A 222 24.67 -2.28 36.72
C ILE A 222 24.06 -3.47 35.97
N THR A 223 24.87 -4.23 35.24
CA THR A 223 24.43 -5.48 34.59
C THR A 223 23.89 -6.52 35.57
N ARG A 224 24.55 -6.71 36.72
CA ARG A 224 24.10 -7.63 37.78
C ARG A 224 22.85 -7.12 38.48
N TYR A 225 22.76 -5.81 38.68
CA TYR A 225 21.58 -5.15 39.25
C TYR A 225 20.36 -5.26 38.31
N ILE A 226 20.56 -5.07 37.01
CA ILE A 226 19.53 -5.27 35.98
C ILE A 226 19.08 -6.72 35.95
N ASP A 227 20.00 -7.69 35.92
CA ASP A 227 19.65 -9.12 35.90
C ASP A 227 18.89 -9.54 37.18
N GLU A 228 19.22 -8.97 38.34
CA GLU A 228 18.50 -9.20 39.59
C GLU A 228 17.09 -8.58 39.57
N HIS A 229 16.95 -7.36 39.06
CA HIS A 229 15.65 -6.69 38.91
C HIS A 229 14.76 -7.33 37.86
N LEU A 230 15.31 -7.84 36.76
CA LEU A 230 14.55 -8.57 35.73
C LEU A 230 14.03 -9.93 36.24
N ARG A 231 14.76 -10.58 37.16
CA ARG A 231 14.37 -11.89 37.72
C ARG A 231 13.46 -11.78 38.94
N ASN A 232 13.69 -10.80 39.80
CA ASN A 232 13.03 -10.68 41.11
C ASN A 232 12.06 -9.49 41.21
N GLY A 233 12.04 -8.60 40.22
CA GLY A 233 11.18 -7.42 40.21
C GLY A 233 9.72 -7.76 39.95
N ARG A 234 8.82 -7.21 40.76
CA ARG A 234 7.35 -7.33 40.57
C ARG A 234 6.85 -6.68 39.27
N THR A 235 7.64 -5.77 38.72
CA THR A 235 7.38 -5.00 37.49
C THR A 235 7.75 -5.74 36.21
N PHE A 236 8.51 -6.84 36.29
CA PHE A 236 8.99 -7.54 35.10
C PHE A 236 8.43 -8.95 35.05
N HIS A 237 7.81 -9.31 33.93
CA HIS A 237 7.24 -10.63 33.73
C HIS A 237 7.93 -11.34 32.57
N LEU A 238 8.48 -12.53 32.85
CA LEU A 238 9.13 -13.37 31.85
C LEU A 238 8.09 -14.01 30.92
N LEU A 239 8.17 -13.67 29.63
CA LEU A 239 7.35 -14.25 28.58
C LEU A 239 7.99 -15.53 28.02
N GLU A 240 9.24 -15.42 27.56
CA GLU A 240 10.06 -16.46 26.93
C GLU A 240 11.53 -16.30 27.36
N GLU A 241 12.41 -17.25 27.02
CA GLU A 241 13.79 -17.46 27.55
C GLU A 241 14.72 -16.22 27.59
N ASP A 242 14.36 -15.10 26.95
CA ASP A 242 15.02 -13.79 27.12
C ASP A 242 14.09 -12.58 26.84
N LYS A 243 12.76 -12.76 26.92
CA LYS A 243 11.77 -11.71 26.63
C LYS A 243 10.99 -11.35 27.89
N TYR A 244 10.96 -10.05 28.19
CA TYR A 244 10.30 -9.52 29.37
C TYR A 244 9.21 -8.52 28.98
N ILE A 245 8.10 -8.53 29.74
CA ILE A 245 7.11 -7.45 29.75
C ILE A 245 7.41 -6.57 30.95
N TYR A 246 7.43 -5.26 30.73
CA TYR A 246 7.35 -4.28 31.80
C TYR A 246 5.89 -3.99 32.16
N ASP A 247 5.48 -4.43 33.36
CA ASP A 247 4.21 -4.08 33.96
C ASP A 247 4.36 -2.78 34.77
N VAL A 248 3.90 -1.70 34.16
CA VAL A 248 4.05 -0.34 34.69
C VAL A 248 3.18 -0.11 35.93
N SER A 249 2.05 -0.82 36.04
CA SER A 249 1.10 -0.70 37.15
C SER A 249 1.70 -1.12 38.50
N LYS A 250 2.77 -1.92 38.48
CA LYS A 250 3.47 -2.44 39.66
C LYS A 250 4.77 -1.71 39.95
N SER A 251 5.06 -0.60 39.26
CA SER A 251 6.27 0.19 39.51
C SER A 251 6.24 0.82 40.89
N ALA A 252 7.35 0.71 41.63
CA ALA A 252 7.48 1.27 42.98
C ALA A 252 7.41 2.81 43.01
N THR A 253 7.58 3.47 41.84
CA THR A 253 7.44 4.92 41.69
C THR A 253 6.01 5.38 41.41
N VAL A 254 5.08 4.43 41.27
CA VAL A 254 3.69 4.67 40.91
C VAL A 254 2.83 4.35 42.13
N ASP A 255 2.46 5.37 42.89
CA ASP A 255 1.53 5.25 44.01
C ASP A 255 0.10 5.42 43.52
N THR A 256 -0.32 4.56 42.58
CA THR A 256 -1.70 4.57 42.07
C THR A 256 -2.22 3.14 41.97
N ALA A 257 -3.26 2.84 42.76
CA ALA A 257 -4.05 1.62 42.69
C ALA A 257 -4.87 1.47 41.38
N THR A 258 -4.51 2.19 40.33
CA THR A 258 -5.19 2.23 39.03
C THR A 258 -4.26 1.65 37.98
N SER A 259 -4.67 0.51 37.44
CA SER A 259 -3.80 -0.42 36.72
C SER A 259 -3.44 -0.03 35.29
N LEU A 260 -3.91 1.08 34.73
CA LEU A 260 -3.53 1.55 33.39
C LEU A 260 -3.67 3.08 33.31
N THR A 261 -2.53 3.79 33.30
CA THR A 261 -2.50 5.21 32.95
C THR A 261 -2.36 5.38 31.44
N SER A 262 -3.05 6.35 30.85
CA SER A 262 -2.99 6.63 29.40
C SER A 262 -1.60 7.16 28.97
N VAL A 263 -1.26 7.12 27.68
CA VAL A 263 -0.01 7.71 27.14
C VAL A 263 0.17 9.17 27.59
N HIS A 264 -0.91 9.94 27.63
CA HIS A 264 -0.87 11.33 28.08
C HIS A 264 -0.54 11.47 29.56
N GLU A 265 -1.03 10.56 30.40
CA GLU A 265 -0.67 10.53 31.81
C GLU A 265 0.79 10.15 32.02
N TYR A 266 1.36 9.30 31.16
CA TYR A 266 2.80 9.02 31.17
C TYR A 266 3.65 10.23 30.83
N ASP A 267 3.32 10.98 29.78
CA ASP A 267 4.05 12.20 29.43
C ASP A 267 4.05 13.19 30.60
N LYS A 268 2.90 13.36 31.25
CA LYS A 268 2.76 14.20 32.44
C LYS A 268 3.57 13.67 33.64
N MET A 269 3.65 12.35 33.83
CA MET A 269 4.47 11.75 34.87
C MET A 269 5.97 11.92 34.60
N ILE A 270 6.40 11.76 33.35
CA ILE A 270 7.78 12.00 32.93
C ILE A 270 8.16 13.46 33.20
N GLU A 271 7.29 14.40 32.85
CA GLU A 271 7.48 15.82 33.16
C GLU A 271 7.62 16.07 34.66
N ASN A 272 6.76 15.48 35.48
CA ASN A 272 6.85 15.59 36.95
C ASN A 272 8.14 15.00 37.50
N LEU A 273 8.59 13.85 37.00
CA LEU A 273 9.86 13.24 37.39
C LEU A 273 11.06 14.11 36.99
N ILE A 274 11.01 14.73 35.81
CA ILE A 274 12.06 15.68 35.37
C ILE A 274 12.11 16.88 36.32
N VAL A 275 10.96 17.40 36.75
CA VAL A 275 10.89 18.49 37.73
C VAL A 275 11.48 18.05 39.07
N ASN A 276 11.10 16.89 39.60
CA ASN A 276 11.64 16.37 40.86
C ASN A 276 13.15 16.13 40.79
N ILE A 277 13.67 15.62 39.67
CA ILE A 277 15.11 15.43 39.48
C ILE A 277 15.84 16.78 39.48
N LYS A 278 15.29 17.81 38.82
CA LYS A 278 15.87 19.16 38.83
C LYS A 278 15.92 19.74 40.24
N ASP A 279 14.83 19.59 41.00
CA ASP A 279 14.75 20.06 42.39
C ASP A 279 15.80 19.37 43.29
N VAL A 280 15.97 18.04 43.14
CA VAL A 280 17.02 17.30 43.85
C VAL A 280 18.42 17.76 43.47
N ILE A 281 18.68 18.07 42.20
CA ILE A 281 19.97 18.61 41.74
C ILE A 281 20.22 20.00 42.33
N GLU A 282 19.21 20.86 42.37
CA GLU A 282 19.28 22.20 42.94
C GLU A 282 19.55 22.14 44.45
N HIS A 283 18.82 21.30 45.19
CA HIS A 283 19.07 21.05 46.61
C HIS A 283 20.45 20.41 46.86
N GLY A 284 20.94 19.57 45.95
CA GLY A 284 22.29 19.03 45.97
C GLY A 284 23.36 20.11 45.79
N ALA A 285 23.15 21.07 44.88
CA ALA A 285 24.03 22.20 44.66
C ALA A 285 24.05 23.16 45.86
N GLU A 286 22.88 23.50 46.41
CA GLU A 286 22.78 24.28 47.65
C GLU A 286 23.49 23.60 48.81
N SER A 287 23.28 22.29 48.97
CA SER A 287 23.96 21.53 50.01
C SER A 287 25.48 21.58 49.80
N LYS A 288 25.96 21.37 48.57
CA LYS A 288 27.39 21.48 48.27
C LYS A 288 27.96 22.86 48.57
N GLU A 289 27.22 23.94 48.30
CA GLU A 289 27.62 25.31 48.64
C GLU A 289 27.64 25.53 50.16
N ARG A 290 26.64 25.04 50.90
CA ARG A 290 26.64 25.10 52.37
C ARG A 290 27.85 24.37 52.96
N TRP A 291 28.16 23.20 52.41
CA TRP A 291 29.33 22.42 52.83
C TRP A 291 30.65 23.10 52.45
N SER A 292 30.76 23.75 51.29
CA SER A 292 31.96 24.48 50.88
C SER A 292 32.17 25.75 51.71
N ILE A 293 31.11 26.47 52.04
CA ILE A 293 31.14 27.62 52.96
C ILE A 293 31.57 27.16 54.36
N ASN A 294 31.03 26.04 54.85
CA ASN A 294 31.43 25.49 56.15
C ASN A 294 32.88 24.99 56.14
N ALA A 295 33.34 24.36 55.05
CA ALA A 295 34.74 23.98 54.88
C ALA A 295 35.65 25.21 54.91
N ARG A 296 35.30 26.28 54.17
CA ARG A 296 36.05 27.54 54.19
C ARG A 296 36.06 28.21 55.56
N LYS A 297 34.95 28.16 56.30
CA LYS A 297 34.89 28.64 57.69
C LYS A 297 35.82 27.82 58.59
N LEU A 298 35.84 26.49 58.43
CA LEU A 298 36.76 25.63 59.16
C LEU A 298 38.22 25.90 58.80
N ASP A 299 38.54 26.18 57.54
CA ASP A 299 39.89 26.54 57.11
C ASP A 299 40.34 27.89 57.69
N ILE A 300 39.46 28.89 57.75
CA ILE A 300 39.75 30.16 58.43
C ILE A 300 39.95 29.93 59.93
N ILE A 301 39.13 29.09 60.57
CA ILE A 301 39.30 28.73 61.99
C ILE A 301 40.66 28.04 62.19
N LYS A 302 41.05 27.11 61.31
CA LYS A 302 42.37 26.47 61.33
C LYS A 302 43.50 27.48 61.16
N GLU A 303 43.37 28.44 60.24
CA GLU A 303 44.37 29.48 60.01
C GLU A 303 44.47 30.46 61.20
N THR A 304 43.35 30.76 61.88
CA THR A 304 43.39 31.56 63.12
C THR A 304 43.95 30.79 64.29
N LEU A 305 43.71 29.48 64.38
CA LEU A 305 44.32 28.61 65.39
C LEU A 305 45.82 28.48 65.14
N SER A 306 46.27 28.31 63.89
CA SER A 306 47.70 28.27 63.58
C SER A 306 48.39 29.60 63.88
N LYS A 307 47.74 30.74 63.60
CA LYS A 307 48.23 32.07 64.00
C LYS A 307 48.23 32.28 65.51
N PHE A 308 47.34 31.61 66.24
CA PHE A 308 47.30 31.67 67.70
C PHE A 308 48.42 30.83 68.31
N ASP A 309 48.68 29.63 67.76
CA ASP A 309 49.88 28.82 68.08
C ASP A 309 51.17 29.60 67.78
N ASP A 310 51.30 30.21 66.60
CA ASP A 310 52.46 31.05 66.24
C ASP A 310 52.60 32.30 67.14
N SER A 311 51.50 32.79 67.73
CA SER A 311 51.54 33.92 68.69
C SER A 311 51.85 33.49 70.12
N MET A 312 51.72 32.20 70.43
CA MET A 312 52.05 31.59 71.72
C MET A 312 53.53 31.15 71.76
N ASP A 313 54.15 30.93 70.61
CA ASP A 313 55.59 30.63 70.44
C ASP A 313 56.51 31.88 70.46
N ILE A 314 55.99 33.09 70.74
CA ILE A 314 56.81 34.33 70.88
C ILE A 314 57.00 34.74 72.37
N SER A 315 56.59 33.93 73.34
CA SER A 315 56.73 34.28 74.77
C SER A 315 57.53 33.30 75.65
N ASP A 316 58.45 32.50 75.07
CA ASP A 316 59.36 31.64 75.85
C ASP A 316 60.87 31.92 75.65
N ASP A 317 61.26 32.95 74.88
CA ASP A 317 62.69 33.27 74.62
C ASP A 317 63.21 34.59 75.26
N GLU A 318 62.48 35.22 76.19
CA GLU A 318 62.99 36.34 77.03
C GLU A 318 62.85 36.06 78.54
N MET A 319 63.30 34.89 79.01
CA MET A 319 63.61 34.67 80.45
C MET A 319 64.79 33.72 80.71
N GLU A 320 65.85 33.79 79.90
CA GLU A 320 67.20 33.38 80.33
C GLU A 320 68.25 34.42 79.90
N SER A 321 68.45 35.45 80.72
CA SER A 321 69.72 36.19 80.89
C SER A 321 69.66 37.10 82.13
#